data_AF-A0AAN6IK52-F1
#
_entry.id   AF-A0AAN6IK52-F1
#
_cell.length_a   1.000
_cell.length_b   1.000
_cell.length_c   1.000
_cell.angle_alpha   90.00
_cell.angle_beta   90.00
_cell.angle_gamma   90.00
#
_symmetry.space_group_name_H-M   'P 1'
#
loop_
_entity.id
_entity.type
_entity.pdbx_description
1 polymer ?
#
loop_
_entity_poly.entity_id
_entity_poly.type
_entity_poly.pdbx_seq_one_letter_code
_entity_poly.pdbx_strand_id
1 'polypeptide(L)'
;MAKKLEKLEQCTEYRTFRFRIQAFSNGYREFIEREAGLTEQAVSKQQLRNYLHQQHYISRYNEDGKKAKSKGHHVWNVEAKKISRNTWWFKEFLRRIASPPPKAVVGVPYEWTPTIWDPQIKAPKVYFSSEWLPAWLRWENNSLRGLPPPDATDCNIVVVASYYQGKELCHLKSNFVFHVVSHTPSGTMFMP
;
A
#
# COMPACT_ATOMS: atom_id res chain seq x y z
N MET A 1 3.29 -8.54 29.59
CA MET A 1 3.27 -7.25 28.87
C MET A 1 4.66 -6.61 28.80
N ALA A 2 5.50 -6.70 29.85
CA ALA A 2 6.86 -6.12 29.91
C ALA A 2 7.80 -6.54 28.76
N LYS A 3 7.94 -7.83 28.44
CA LYS A 3 8.83 -8.32 27.36
C LYS A 3 8.50 -7.78 25.96
N LYS A 4 7.25 -7.33 25.73
CA LYS A 4 6.83 -6.76 24.44
C LYS A 4 7.20 -5.28 24.33
N LEU A 5 7.26 -4.58 25.46
CA LEU A 5 7.72 -3.19 25.57
C LEU A 5 9.25 -3.10 25.48
N GLU A 6 9.99 -4.04 26.08
CA GLU A 6 11.47 -4.09 25.95
C GLU A 6 11.92 -4.26 24.49
N LYS A 7 11.25 -5.14 23.72
CA LYS A 7 11.51 -5.34 22.28
C LYS A 7 11.20 -4.10 21.42
N LEU A 8 10.45 -3.16 21.98
CA LEU A 8 10.02 -1.91 21.37
C LEU A 8 11.04 -0.79 21.59
N GLU A 9 11.87 -0.87 22.64
CA GLU A 9 12.92 0.10 22.95
C GLU A 9 14.16 -0.04 22.06
N GLN A 10 14.40 -1.24 21.51
CA GLN A 10 15.57 -1.55 20.69
C GLN A 10 15.31 -1.43 19.17
N CYS A 11 14.12 -0.97 18.76
CA CYS A 11 13.73 -1.03 17.35
C CYS A 11 13.94 0.30 16.62
N THR A 12 14.93 0.33 15.73
CA THR A 12 15.24 1.44 14.82
C THR A 12 14.40 1.45 13.55
N GLU A 13 13.70 0.35 13.25
CA GLU A 13 12.85 0.20 12.06
C GLU A 13 11.38 0.52 12.31
N TYR A 14 10.65 0.82 11.24
CA TYR A 14 9.20 0.99 11.28
C TYR A 14 8.50 -0.31 11.69
N ARG A 15 7.55 -0.21 12.61
CA ARG A 15 6.66 -1.30 12.99
C ARG A 15 5.21 -0.90 12.80
N THR A 16 4.39 -1.88 12.40
CA THR A 16 2.94 -1.72 12.31
C THR A 16 2.28 -2.00 13.67
N PHE A 17 1.66 -0.97 14.23
CA PHE A 17 0.78 -1.04 15.38
C PHE A 17 -0.66 -1.20 14.92
N ARG A 18 -1.42 -2.04 15.62
CA ARG A 18 -2.82 -2.33 15.28
C ARG A 18 -3.71 -1.91 16.44
N PHE A 19 -4.61 -0.98 16.17
CA PHE A 19 -5.50 -0.41 17.17
C PHE A 19 -6.94 -0.82 16.91
N ARG A 20 -7.66 -1.18 17.98
CA ARG A 20 -9.11 -1.29 17.92
C ARG A 20 -9.70 0.10 17.73
N ILE A 21 -10.52 0.26 16.70
CA ILE A 21 -11.04 1.57 16.27
C ILE A 21 -11.72 2.33 17.41
N GLN A 22 -12.59 1.64 18.17
CA GLN A 22 -13.31 2.25 19.28
C GLN A 22 -12.38 2.68 20.42
N ALA A 23 -11.46 1.81 20.84
CA ALA A 23 -10.50 2.13 21.90
C ALA A 23 -9.59 3.31 21.51
N PHE A 24 -9.13 3.34 20.26
CA PHE A 24 -8.31 4.44 19.73
C PHE A 24 -9.08 5.75 19.69
N SER A 25 -10.32 5.73 19.20
CA SER A 25 -11.17 6.94 19.11
C SER A 25 -11.49 7.50 20.49
N ASN A 26 -11.76 6.64 21.47
CA ASN A 26 -12.02 7.05 22.85
C ASN A 26 -10.75 7.61 23.51
N GLY A 27 -9.60 6.94 23.36
CA GLY A 27 -8.34 7.44 23.91
C GLY A 27 -7.91 8.78 23.29
N TYR A 28 -8.15 8.98 21.99
CA TYR A 28 -7.91 10.28 21.34
C TYR A 28 -8.83 11.38 21.88
N ARG A 29 -10.10 11.05 22.13
CA ARG A 29 -11.05 11.97 22.75
C ARG A 29 -10.58 12.39 24.15
N GLU A 30 -10.25 11.43 25.01
CA GLU A 30 -9.73 11.70 26.36
C GLU A 30 -8.46 12.56 26.33
N PHE A 31 -7.58 12.32 25.35
CA PHE A 31 -6.39 13.14 25.13
C PHE A 31 -6.75 14.58 24.76
N ILE A 32 -7.68 14.80 23.83
CA ILE A 32 -8.12 16.15 23.44
C ILE A 32 -8.80 16.89 24.60
N GLU A 33 -9.65 16.21 25.36
CA GLU A 33 -10.31 16.77 26.54
C GLU A 33 -9.27 17.20 27.59
N ARG A 34 -8.22 16.40 27.81
CA ARG A 34 -7.17 16.68 28.78
C ARG A 34 -6.19 17.77 28.33
N GLU A 35 -5.68 17.69 27.10
CA GLU A 35 -4.60 18.57 26.64
C GLU A 35 -5.12 19.90 26.07
N ALA A 36 -6.26 19.88 25.39
CA ALA A 36 -6.82 21.07 24.73
C ALA A 36 -8.00 21.68 25.51
N GLY A 37 -8.49 21.03 26.56
CA GLY A 37 -9.67 21.49 27.32
C GLY A 37 -10.97 21.51 26.50
N LEU A 38 -10.98 20.87 25.31
CA LEU A 38 -12.12 20.85 24.42
C LEU A 38 -13.09 19.75 24.88
N THR A 39 -14.21 20.15 25.45
CA THR A 39 -15.26 19.24 25.94
C THR A 39 -16.17 18.75 24.82
N GLU A 40 -17.05 17.78 25.11
CA GLU A 40 -18.02 17.23 24.14
C GLU A 40 -18.97 18.29 23.54
N GLN A 41 -19.20 19.39 24.25
CA GLN A 41 -19.98 20.53 23.76
C GLN A 41 -19.24 21.29 22.64
N ALA A 42 -17.90 21.27 22.65
CA ALA A 42 -17.07 21.92 21.65
C ALA A 42 -16.77 21.01 20.44
N VAL A 43 -16.52 19.72 20.69
CA VAL A 43 -16.22 18.74 19.62
C VAL A 43 -17.03 17.47 19.83
N SER A 44 -17.95 17.22 18.90
CA SER A 44 -18.76 16.01 18.91
C SER A 44 -17.94 14.75 18.57
N LYS A 45 -18.42 13.59 19.04
CA LYS A 45 -17.85 12.28 18.67
C LYS A 45 -17.80 12.08 17.15
N GLN A 46 -18.76 12.62 16.41
CA GLN A 46 -18.81 12.51 14.96
C GLN A 46 -17.67 13.29 14.29
N GLN A 47 -17.39 14.52 14.75
CA GLN A 47 -16.28 15.33 14.23
C GLN A 47 -14.93 14.66 14.47
N LEU A 48 -14.68 14.13 15.67
CA LEU A 48 -13.45 13.39 15.97
C LEU A 48 -13.29 12.16 15.08
N ARG A 49 -14.37 11.39 14.88
CA ARG A 49 -14.33 10.23 13.98
C ARG A 49 -14.04 10.62 12.54
N ASN A 50 -14.66 11.68 12.05
CA ASN A 50 -14.41 12.20 10.69
C ASN A 50 -12.96 12.66 10.53
N TYR A 51 -12.43 13.39 11.51
CA TYR A 51 -11.03 13.80 11.54
C TYR A 51 -10.08 12.60 11.48
N LEU A 52 -10.28 11.60 12.34
CA LEU A 52 -9.45 10.40 12.40
C LEU A 52 -9.53 9.58 11.10
N HIS A 53 -10.70 9.54 10.45
CA HIS A 53 -10.87 8.87 9.16
C HIS A 53 -10.14 9.53 7.98
N GLN A 54 -9.66 10.76 8.15
CA GLN A 54 -8.94 11.50 7.12
C GLN A 54 -7.41 11.54 7.38
N GLN A 55 -6.94 10.98 8.49
CA GLN A 55 -5.52 11.04 8.84
C GLN A 55 -4.67 10.12 7.97
N HIS A 56 -3.66 10.70 7.31
CA HIS A 56 -2.74 9.97 6.42
C HIS A 56 -1.84 8.98 7.17
N TYR A 57 -1.70 9.11 8.49
CA TYR A 57 -0.92 8.18 9.33
C TYR A 57 -1.70 6.94 9.77
N ILE A 58 -2.97 6.81 9.34
CA ILE A 58 -3.84 5.68 9.71
C ILE A 58 -4.25 4.91 8.46
N SER A 59 -3.83 3.65 8.35
CA SER A 59 -4.33 2.72 7.34
C SER A 59 -5.54 1.92 7.86
N ARG A 60 -6.64 1.99 7.12
CA ARG A 60 -7.92 1.33 7.41
C ARG A 60 -8.16 0.11 6.51
N TYR A 61 -7.50 0.06 5.36
CA TYR A 61 -7.62 -1.01 4.37
C TYR A 61 -6.26 -1.70 4.14
N ASN A 62 -6.28 -3.03 3.97
CA ASN A 62 -5.11 -3.82 3.60
C ASN A 62 -4.82 -3.72 2.09
N GLU A 63 -3.72 -4.31 1.62
CA GLU A 63 -3.33 -4.29 0.20
C GLU A 63 -4.39 -4.92 -0.72
N ASP A 64 -5.20 -5.86 -0.22
CA ASP A 64 -6.33 -6.45 -0.96
C ASP A 64 -7.56 -5.51 -1.08
N GLY A 65 -7.49 -4.29 -0.53
CA GLY A 65 -8.61 -3.35 -0.52
C GLY A 65 -9.75 -3.77 0.42
N LYS A 66 -9.49 -4.64 1.41
CA LYS A 66 -10.43 -5.03 2.47
C LYS A 66 -10.13 -4.26 3.75
N LYS A 67 -11.15 -3.95 4.55
CA LYS A 67 -10.97 -3.32 5.87
C LYS A 67 -10.02 -4.17 6.70
N ALA A 68 -8.96 -3.57 7.24
CA ALA A 68 -7.97 -4.26 8.04
C ALA A 68 -8.63 -4.94 9.24
N LYS A 69 -8.25 -6.19 9.49
CA LYS A 69 -8.74 -6.98 10.61
C LYS A 69 -7.59 -7.60 11.39
N SER A 70 -7.81 -7.77 12.69
CA SER A 70 -6.95 -8.57 13.57
C SER A 70 -7.83 -9.40 14.47
N LYS A 71 -7.61 -10.73 14.46
CA LYS A 71 -8.44 -11.71 15.20
C LYS A 71 -9.94 -11.52 14.95
N GLY A 72 -10.33 -11.32 13.69
CA GLY A 72 -11.74 -11.16 13.28
C GLY A 72 -12.31 -9.74 13.37
N HIS A 73 -11.66 -8.80 14.06
CA HIS A 73 -12.21 -7.46 14.27
C HIS A 73 -11.48 -6.38 13.50
N HIS A 74 -12.21 -5.32 13.14
CA HIS A 74 -11.65 -4.17 12.43
C HIS A 74 -10.62 -3.42 13.27
N VAL A 75 -9.50 -3.10 12.64
CA VAL A 75 -8.40 -2.36 13.24
C VAL A 75 -7.95 -1.23 12.32
N TRP A 76 -7.29 -0.27 12.93
CA TRP A 76 -6.48 0.73 12.25
C TRP A 76 -5.00 0.38 12.42
N ASN A 77 -4.27 0.49 11.32
CA ASN A 77 -2.83 0.26 11.28
C ASN A 77 -2.12 1.61 11.32
N VAL A 78 -1.10 1.72 12.16
CA VAL A 78 -0.19 2.88 12.20
C VAL A 78 1.22 2.33 12.09
N GLU A 79 2.01 2.85 11.16
CA GLU A 79 3.44 2.53 11.08
C GLU A 79 4.23 3.61 11.79
N ALA A 80 5.02 3.20 12.79
CA ALA A 80 5.86 4.13 13.53
C ALA A 80 7.20 3.51 13.89
N LYS A 81 8.24 4.35 14.02
CA LYS A 81 9.56 3.99 14.57
C LYS A 81 9.89 4.90 15.74
N LYS A 82 10.46 4.33 16.80
CA LYS A 82 10.87 5.09 17.99
C LYS A 82 12.18 5.81 17.69
N ILE A 83 12.25 7.10 17.98
CA ILE A 83 13.47 7.91 17.81
C ILE A 83 14.19 8.05 19.15
N SER A 84 13.43 8.38 20.19
CA SER A 84 13.92 8.63 21.54
C SER A 84 12.87 8.18 22.56
N ARG A 85 13.10 8.45 23.86
CA ARG A 85 12.23 7.98 24.94
C ARG A 85 10.75 8.31 24.72
N ASN A 86 10.45 9.53 24.25
CA ASN A 86 9.09 10.05 24.07
C ASN A 86 8.79 10.54 22.65
N THR A 87 9.67 10.26 21.68
CA THR A 87 9.51 10.77 20.32
C THR A 87 9.41 9.62 19.32
N TRP A 88 8.42 9.72 18.42
CA TRP A 88 8.10 8.74 17.41
C TRP A 88 8.04 9.41 16.05
N TRP A 89 8.53 8.71 15.02
CA TRP A 89 8.22 9.04 13.64
C TRP A 89 7.10 8.15 13.15
N PHE A 90 6.06 8.77 12.59
CA PHE A 90 4.95 8.09 11.95
C PHE A 90 5.14 8.10 10.44
N LYS A 91 4.83 6.98 9.80
CA LYS A 91 4.89 6.85 8.35
C LYS A 91 3.53 7.19 7.77
N GLU A 92 3.54 8.00 6.72
CA GLU A 92 2.33 8.26 5.96
C GLU A 92 1.96 7.05 5.12
N PHE A 93 0.66 6.77 5.09
CA PHE A 93 0.06 5.87 4.13
C PHE A 93 -0.52 6.70 3.00
N LEU A 94 0.11 6.61 1.84
CA LEU A 94 -0.33 7.25 0.62
C LEU A 94 -0.89 6.21 -0.34
N ARG A 95 -1.88 6.62 -1.12
CA ARG A 95 -2.40 5.84 -2.23
C ARG A 95 -1.24 5.54 -3.20
N ARG A 96 -1.13 4.29 -3.64
CA ARG A 96 -0.07 3.85 -4.57
C ARG A 96 -0.57 2.74 -5.49
N ILE A 97 0.14 2.55 -6.61
CA ILE A 97 -0.02 1.35 -7.43
C ILE A 97 0.64 0.20 -6.66
N ALA A 98 -0.17 -0.77 -6.26
CA ALA A 98 0.25 -1.96 -5.55
C ALA A 98 0.59 -3.10 -6.52
N SER A 99 1.19 -4.16 -5.97
CA SER A 99 1.66 -5.34 -6.69
C SER A 99 2.77 -5.01 -7.69
N PRO A 100 4.06 -5.03 -7.29
CA PRO A 100 5.15 -4.81 -8.24
C PRO A 100 5.07 -5.81 -9.40
N PRO A 101 5.56 -5.45 -10.58
CA PRO A 101 5.53 -6.34 -11.73
C PRO A 101 6.34 -7.60 -11.46
N PRO A 102 5.81 -8.80 -11.78
CA PRO A 102 6.61 -10.01 -11.77
C PRO A 102 7.73 -9.92 -12.81
N LYS A 103 8.78 -10.74 -12.63
CA LYS A 103 9.83 -10.89 -13.64
C LYS A 103 9.26 -11.53 -14.90
N ALA A 104 9.68 -11.03 -16.06
CA ALA A 104 9.32 -11.59 -17.35
C ALA A 104 10.36 -12.63 -17.79
N VAL A 105 9.93 -13.76 -18.34
CA VAL A 105 10.83 -14.79 -18.85
C VAL A 105 10.78 -14.77 -20.37
N VAL A 106 11.93 -14.71 -21.03
CA VAL A 106 12.04 -14.74 -22.49
C VAL A 106 11.25 -15.92 -23.07
N GLY A 107 10.44 -15.67 -24.10
CA GLY A 107 9.63 -16.69 -24.77
C GLY A 107 8.42 -17.21 -23.98
N VAL A 108 8.16 -16.69 -22.77
CA VAL A 108 6.97 -17.05 -21.96
C VAL A 108 5.97 -15.90 -21.99
N PRO A 109 4.67 -16.15 -22.22
CA PRO A 109 3.64 -15.12 -22.12
C PRO A 109 3.67 -14.43 -20.76
N TYR A 110 3.77 -13.11 -20.81
CA TYR A 110 3.79 -12.24 -19.65
C TYR A 110 2.40 -11.65 -19.40
N GLU A 111 2.00 -11.61 -18.14
CA GLU A 111 0.80 -10.91 -17.69
C GLU A 111 1.01 -10.31 -16.31
N TRP A 112 0.66 -9.03 -16.16
CA TRP A 112 0.64 -8.33 -14.87
C TRP A 112 -0.58 -7.44 -14.76
N THR A 113 -1.36 -7.63 -13.69
CA THR A 113 -2.56 -6.85 -13.42
C THR A 113 -2.36 -6.04 -12.14
N PRO A 114 -1.88 -4.79 -12.24
CA PRO A 114 -1.70 -3.94 -11.07
C PRO A 114 -3.04 -3.57 -10.45
N THR A 115 -2.99 -3.16 -9.19
CA THR A 115 -4.13 -2.63 -8.45
C THR A 115 -3.77 -1.29 -7.81
N ILE A 116 -4.76 -0.45 -7.54
CA ILE A 116 -4.55 0.71 -6.65
C ILE A 116 -4.80 0.24 -5.22
N TRP A 117 -3.82 0.44 -4.35
CA TRP A 117 -4.04 0.37 -2.92
C TRP A 117 -4.31 1.77 -2.38
N ASP A 118 -5.36 1.87 -1.57
CA ASP A 118 -5.75 3.07 -0.86
C ASP A 118 -5.90 2.75 0.64
N PRO A 119 -5.27 3.52 1.54
CA PRO A 119 -5.36 3.26 2.97
C PRO A 119 -6.69 3.66 3.60
N GLN A 120 -7.45 4.58 2.98
CA GLN A 120 -8.67 5.18 3.54
C GLN A 120 -9.96 4.59 2.97
N ILE A 121 -9.94 4.16 1.72
CA ILE A 121 -11.12 3.67 1.01
C ILE A 121 -10.86 2.33 0.34
N LYS A 122 -11.95 1.67 -0.08
CA LYS A 122 -11.84 0.52 -0.98
C LYS A 122 -11.19 0.98 -2.28
N ALA A 123 -10.35 0.12 -2.87
CA ALA A 123 -9.70 0.39 -4.15
C ALA A 123 -10.70 0.90 -5.19
N PRO A 124 -10.47 2.07 -5.81
CA PRO A 124 -11.36 2.63 -6.81
C PRO A 124 -11.26 1.84 -8.12
N LYS A 125 -12.26 2.02 -8.99
CA LYS A 125 -12.13 1.57 -10.38
C LYS A 125 -11.07 2.43 -11.09
N VAL A 126 -10.14 1.78 -11.76
CA VAL A 126 -8.95 2.38 -12.35
C VAL A 126 -8.82 1.99 -13.81
N TYR A 127 -8.21 2.85 -14.61
CA TYR A 127 -7.68 2.55 -15.93
C TYR A 127 -6.16 2.76 -15.94
N PHE A 128 -5.42 1.76 -16.41
CA PHE A 128 -3.96 1.82 -16.47
C PHE A 128 -3.46 2.12 -17.88
N SER A 129 -2.39 2.90 -17.94
CA SER A 129 -1.71 3.28 -19.18
C SER A 129 -0.24 3.56 -18.91
N SER A 130 0.54 3.64 -19.97
CA SER A 130 1.95 4.02 -19.94
C SER A 130 2.25 4.92 -21.12
N GLU A 131 3.06 5.95 -20.91
CA GLU A 131 3.48 6.87 -21.98
C GLU A 131 4.39 6.17 -22.99
N TRP A 132 5.19 5.21 -22.51
CA TRP A 132 6.07 4.39 -23.31
C TRP A 132 6.08 2.94 -22.80
N LEU A 133 6.15 2.00 -23.73
CA LEU A 133 6.33 0.58 -23.46
C LEU A 133 7.33 -0.01 -24.48
N PRO A 134 8.11 -1.03 -24.09
CA PRO A 134 8.81 -1.88 -25.03
C PRO A 134 7.84 -2.50 -26.05
N ALA A 135 8.28 -2.73 -27.29
CA ALA A 135 7.42 -3.24 -28.37
C ALA A 135 6.72 -4.57 -28.06
N TRP A 136 7.27 -5.36 -27.14
CA TRP A 136 6.71 -6.65 -26.71
C TRP A 136 5.66 -6.54 -25.61
N LEU A 137 5.44 -5.35 -25.03
CA LEU A 137 4.45 -5.08 -23.98
C LEU A 137 3.33 -4.18 -24.48
N ARG A 138 2.10 -4.46 -24.04
CA ARG A 138 0.94 -3.62 -24.28
C ARG A 138 -0.10 -3.75 -23.17
N TRP A 139 -0.87 -2.68 -22.97
CA TRP A 139 -2.04 -2.71 -22.09
C TRP A 139 -3.23 -3.35 -22.80
N GLU A 140 -3.86 -4.33 -22.16
CA GLU A 140 -5.05 -5.01 -22.65
C GLU A 140 -5.96 -5.34 -21.46
N ASN A 141 -7.19 -4.80 -21.44
CA ASN A 141 -8.16 -5.01 -20.36
C ASN A 141 -7.61 -4.72 -18.94
N ASN A 142 -6.84 -3.63 -18.76
CA ASN A 142 -6.15 -3.25 -17.52
C ASN A 142 -5.05 -4.23 -17.06
N SER A 143 -4.69 -5.21 -17.88
CA SER A 143 -3.54 -6.08 -17.68
C SER A 143 -2.44 -5.68 -18.65
N LEU A 144 -1.21 -5.59 -18.17
CA LEU A 144 -0.05 -5.43 -19.02
C LEU A 144 0.37 -6.81 -19.50
N ARG A 145 0.32 -7.02 -20.81
CA ARG A 145 0.56 -8.32 -21.44
C ARG A 145 1.64 -8.22 -22.49
N GLY A 146 2.34 -9.33 -22.74
CA GLY A 146 3.40 -9.36 -23.72
C GLY A 146 4.07 -10.72 -23.89
N LEU A 147 5.03 -10.78 -24.80
CA LEU A 147 5.91 -11.94 -24.99
C LEU A 147 7.35 -11.44 -25.16
N PRO A 148 8.21 -11.53 -24.13
CA PRO A 148 9.55 -10.97 -24.20
C PRO A 148 10.38 -11.72 -25.27
N PRO A 149 10.92 -11.02 -26.28
CA PRO A 149 11.79 -11.62 -27.29
C PRO A 149 13.19 -11.97 -26.71
N PRO A 150 14.01 -12.73 -27.45
CA PRO A 150 15.35 -13.14 -27.00
C PRO A 150 16.32 -12.00 -26.65
N ASP A 151 16.14 -10.84 -27.27
CA ASP A 151 16.93 -9.62 -27.07
C ASP A 151 16.32 -8.67 -26.02
N ALA A 152 15.21 -9.06 -25.37
CA ALA A 152 14.58 -8.24 -24.35
C ALA A 152 15.49 -8.09 -23.11
N THR A 153 15.67 -6.84 -22.69
CA THR A 153 16.43 -6.47 -21.49
C THR A 153 15.52 -5.86 -20.43
N ASP A 154 16.07 -5.71 -19.23
CA ASP A 154 15.44 -4.92 -18.17
C ASP A 154 15.07 -3.52 -18.68
N CYS A 155 13.92 -3.01 -18.25
CA CYS A 155 13.44 -1.71 -18.66
C CYS A 155 12.71 -0.99 -17.53
N ASN A 156 12.75 0.34 -17.57
CA ASN A 156 11.99 1.19 -16.67
C ASN A 156 10.71 1.64 -17.38
N ILE A 157 9.56 1.39 -16.77
CA ILE A 157 8.28 1.88 -17.29
C ILE A 157 7.60 2.79 -16.27
N VAL A 158 6.90 3.80 -16.79
CA VAL A 158 6.00 4.63 -16.01
C VAL A 158 4.60 4.07 -16.17
N VAL A 159 3.98 3.69 -15.06
CA VAL A 159 2.57 3.26 -15.03
C VAL A 159 1.73 4.39 -14.48
N VAL A 160 0.75 4.82 -15.27
CA VAL A 160 -0.21 5.86 -14.94
C VAL A 160 -1.56 5.20 -14.67
N ALA A 161 -2.01 5.33 -13.43
CA ALA A 161 -3.31 4.90 -12.98
C ALA A 161 -4.27 6.09 -12.98
N SER A 162 -5.32 6.03 -13.81
CA SER A 162 -6.36 7.05 -13.93
C SER A 162 -7.64 6.58 -13.25
N TYR A 163 -8.20 7.36 -12.34
CA TYR A 163 -9.38 6.98 -11.55
C TYR A 163 -10.17 8.22 -11.13
N TYR A 164 -11.45 8.02 -10.80
CA TYR A 164 -12.30 9.11 -10.30
C TYR A 164 -12.32 9.15 -8.77
N GLN A 165 -12.18 10.34 -8.21
CA GLN A 165 -12.44 10.64 -6.80
C GLN A 165 -13.63 11.59 -6.71
N GLY A 166 -14.82 11.02 -6.48
CA GLY A 166 -16.06 11.78 -6.63
C GLY A 166 -16.30 12.11 -8.11
N LYS A 167 -16.22 13.38 -8.47
CA LYS A 167 -16.35 13.87 -9.86
C LYS A 167 -15.02 14.23 -10.52
N GLU A 168 -13.93 14.27 -9.74
CA GLU A 168 -12.62 14.67 -10.24
C GLU A 168 -11.87 13.47 -10.82
N LEU A 169 -11.28 13.65 -12.01
CA LEU A 169 -10.38 12.67 -12.60
C LEU A 169 -8.98 12.90 -12.04
N CYS A 170 -8.43 11.87 -11.40
CA CYS A 170 -7.13 11.89 -10.76
C CYS A 170 -6.17 10.93 -11.47
N HIS A 171 -4.87 11.25 -11.40
CA HIS A 171 -3.80 10.41 -11.92
C HIS A 171 -2.80 10.08 -10.81
N LEU A 172 -2.30 8.86 -10.84
CA LEU A 172 -1.23 8.39 -9.96
C LEU A 172 -0.16 7.73 -10.83
N LYS A 173 1.08 8.21 -10.73
CA LYS A 173 2.21 7.70 -11.51
C LYS A 173 3.16 6.93 -10.59
N SER A 174 3.62 5.77 -11.03
CA SER A 174 4.71 5.02 -10.40
C SER A 174 5.70 4.53 -11.44
N ASN A 175 6.99 4.60 -11.11
CA ASN A 175 8.06 4.01 -11.89
C ASN A 175 8.29 2.57 -11.43
N PHE A 176 8.38 1.65 -12.37
CA PHE A 176 8.70 0.26 -12.10
C PHE A 176 9.87 -0.20 -12.96
N VAL A 177 10.75 -0.99 -12.37
CA VAL A 177 11.78 -1.74 -13.09
C VAL A 177 11.19 -3.10 -13.45
N PHE A 178 11.13 -3.40 -14.73
CA PHE A 178 10.74 -4.70 -15.26
C PHE A 178 12.01 -5.50 -15.49
N HIS A 179 12.11 -6.62 -14.78
CA HIS A 179 13.23 -7.53 -14.92
C HIS A 179 12.91 -8.62 -15.94
N VAL A 180 13.76 -8.77 -16.93
CA VAL A 180 13.68 -9.82 -17.94
C VAL A 180 14.76 -10.86 -17.67
N VAL A 181 14.37 -12.12 -17.59
CA VAL A 181 15.28 -13.24 -17.38
C VAL A 181 15.26 -14.17 -18.57
N SER A 182 16.42 -14.69 -18.94
CA SER A 182 16.55 -15.71 -19.98
C SER A 182 15.82 -16.98 -19.55
N HIS A 183 15.22 -17.67 -20.53
CA HIS A 183 14.69 -19.00 -20.30
C HIS A 183 15.87 -19.98 -20.21
N THR A 184 16.39 -20.22 -19.00
CA THR A 184 17.28 -21.35 -18.76
C THR A 184 16.41 -22.62 -18.69
N PRO A 185 16.53 -23.55 -19.65
CA PRO A 185 15.88 -24.84 -19.51
C PRO A 185 16.48 -25.54 -18.30
N SER A 186 15.65 -25.86 -17.32
CA SER A 186 16.04 -26.65 -16.17
C SER A 186 16.45 -28.05 -16.62
N GLY A 187 17.75 -28.35 -16.58
CA GLY A 187 18.30 -29.69 -16.48
C GLY A 187 18.16 -30.59 -17.70
N THR A 188 19.28 -30.77 -18.40
CA THR A 188 19.66 -32.01 -19.08
C THR A 188 19.10 -33.25 -18.36
N MET A 189 18.12 -33.90 -18.98
CA MET A 189 17.87 -35.32 -18.74
C MET A 189 19.15 -36.07 -19.15
N PHE A 190 19.94 -36.49 -18.18
CA PHE A 190 20.85 -37.61 -18.37
C PHE A 190 19.99 -38.83 -18.65
N MET A 191 20.00 -39.31 -19.89
CA MET A 191 19.52 -40.65 -20.21
C MET A 191 20.72 -41.62 -20.18
N PRO A 192 20.55 -42.82 -19.60
CA PRO A 192 21.60 -43.84 -19.46
C PRO A 192 22.01 -44.48 -20.78
#